data_AF-A0A1J5PT24-F1
#
_entry.id   AF-A0A1J5PT24-F1
#
_cell.length_a   1.000
_cell.length_b   1.000
_cell.length_c   1.000
_cell.angle_alpha   90.00
_cell.angle_beta   90.00
_cell.angle_gamma   90.00
#
_symmetry.space_group_name_H-M   'P 1'
#
loop_
_entity.id
_entity.type
_entity.pdbx_description
1 polymer ?
#
loop_
_entity_poly.entity_id
_entity_poly.type
_entity_poly.pdbx_seq_one_letter_code
_entity_poly.pdbx_strand_id
1 'polypeptide(L)'
;MSRTKRLPATPRAALAEASAPDTSQRARAYHGFTHQILSGGIRPGQFISQRELSALLDMPLGAVREMIPRLEAAGLIKTVPQRGLQIAHIDLKLIHNAFQVRSMIEREAVLNFVHMASDDELKAIEASHQEILSRASAPQHPGVSHDDALLDDAQALDWGLHDRMVDAMGNDILSDIYRVNSLRVRLIKLEHSVITPARLIPAMQEHLSFIAALRQRQSDEAARLLDEHIRSARNRVMTAPLEQVRSEWTASPTPTSRKIK
;
A
#
# COMPACT_ATOMS: atom_id res chain seq x y z
N MET A 1 -29.58 -62.30 42.84
CA MET A 1 -28.28 -61.70 43.15
C MET A 1 -27.56 -61.38 41.85
N SER A 2 -27.58 -60.13 41.38
CA SER A 2 -26.82 -59.72 40.20
C SER A 2 -26.26 -58.32 40.45
N ARG A 3 -24.94 -58.21 40.38
CA ARG A 3 -24.13 -57.05 40.75
C ARG A 3 -24.24 -55.95 39.69
N THR A 4 -24.67 -54.78 40.11
CA THR A 4 -24.69 -53.52 39.35
C THR A 4 -23.25 -53.11 39.00
N LYS A 5 -22.91 -53.07 37.71
CA LYS A 5 -21.58 -52.66 37.21
C LYS A 5 -21.55 -51.14 37.09
N ARG A 6 -20.81 -50.46 38.00
CA ARG A 6 -20.53 -49.02 37.95
C ARG A 6 -19.65 -48.71 36.72
N LEU A 7 -20.10 -47.74 35.91
CA LEU A 7 -19.29 -47.09 34.86
C LEU A 7 -18.27 -46.13 35.50
N PRO A 8 -17.05 -46.00 34.96
CA PRO A 8 -16.06 -45.06 35.48
C PRO A 8 -16.37 -43.63 35.03
N ALA A 9 -16.22 -42.69 35.96
CA ALA A 9 -16.38 -41.26 35.74
C ALA A 9 -15.28 -40.71 34.81
N THR A 10 -15.67 -39.99 33.78
CA THR A 10 -14.78 -39.17 32.95
C THR A 10 -14.27 -37.97 33.75
N PRO A 11 -12.96 -37.68 33.77
CA PRO A 11 -12.44 -36.46 34.38
C PRO A 11 -12.74 -35.25 33.48
N ARG A 12 -13.36 -34.23 34.07
CA ARG A 12 -13.52 -32.90 33.50
C ARG A 12 -12.33 -32.02 33.90
N ALA A 13 -11.80 -31.31 32.91
CA ALA A 13 -10.92 -30.12 32.96
C ALA A 13 -9.41 -30.32 33.20
N ALA A 14 -8.62 -30.07 32.15
CA ALA A 14 -7.47 -29.16 32.16
C ALA A 14 -6.98 -28.86 30.71
N LEU A 15 -7.35 -27.67 30.22
CA LEU A 15 -6.51 -26.73 29.46
C LEU A 15 -5.61 -27.24 28.33
N ALA A 16 -6.02 -26.94 27.10
CA ALA A 16 -5.16 -26.17 26.21
C ALA A 16 -6.06 -25.17 25.47
N GLU A 17 -5.93 -23.90 25.85
CA GLU A 17 -6.53 -22.76 25.16
C GLU A 17 -6.12 -22.82 23.69
N ALA A 18 -7.08 -23.11 22.81
CA ALA A 18 -6.92 -22.88 21.40
C ALA A 18 -6.85 -21.35 21.20
N SER A 19 -5.65 -20.81 21.18
CA SER A 19 -5.43 -19.41 20.82
C SER A 19 -5.97 -19.18 19.41
N ALA A 20 -6.74 -18.10 19.26
CA ALA A 20 -7.25 -17.54 18.00
C ALA A 20 -6.18 -17.50 16.88
N PRO A 21 -6.55 -17.44 15.58
CA PRO A 21 -5.59 -17.59 14.49
C PRO A 21 -4.59 -16.44 14.49
N ASP A 22 -3.42 -16.70 15.07
CA ASP A 22 -2.23 -15.85 15.02
C ASP A 22 -1.84 -15.72 13.55
N THR A 23 -1.96 -14.51 13.01
CA THR A 23 -1.47 -14.16 11.67
C THR A 23 -0.07 -14.73 11.53
N SER A 24 0.10 -15.75 10.68
CA SER A 24 1.34 -16.53 10.60
C SER A 24 2.55 -15.60 10.55
N GLN A 25 3.68 -15.98 11.16
CA GLN A 25 4.90 -15.16 11.14
C GLN A 25 5.29 -14.72 9.72
N ARG A 26 4.94 -15.51 8.69
CA ARG A 26 5.07 -15.17 7.27
C ARG A 26 4.20 -13.99 6.86
N ALA A 27 2.93 -13.99 7.26
CA ALA A 27 2.01 -12.91 6.98
C ALA A 27 2.42 -11.62 7.72
N ARG A 28 2.92 -11.73 8.96
CA ARG A 28 3.50 -10.58 9.69
C ARG A 28 4.75 -10.03 9.00
N ALA A 29 5.66 -10.89 8.55
CA ALA A 29 6.85 -10.46 7.80
C ALA A 29 6.47 -9.76 6.50
N TYR A 30 5.50 -10.30 5.75
CA TYR A 30 5.01 -9.70 4.51
C TYR A 30 4.37 -8.33 4.78
N HIS A 31 3.50 -8.23 5.78
CA HIS A 31 2.90 -6.97 6.18
C HIS A 31 3.96 -5.93 6.58
N GLY A 32 4.95 -6.34 7.39
CA GLY A 32 6.08 -5.48 7.76
C GLY A 32 6.85 -4.98 6.54
N PHE A 33 7.15 -5.85 5.57
CA PHE A 33 7.81 -5.45 4.33
C PHE A 33 6.97 -4.44 3.55
N THR A 34 5.67 -4.68 3.40
CA THR A 34 4.78 -3.74 2.72
C THR A 34 4.67 -2.40 3.44
N HIS A 35 4.68 -2.40 4.78
CA HIS A 35 4.70 -1.18 5.58
C HIS A 35 6.00 -0.40 5.38
N GLN A 36 7.15 -1.07 5.33
CA GLN A 36 8.44 -0.41 5.07
C GLN A 36 8.54 0.17 3.66
N ILE A 37 7.89 -0.44 2.67
CA ILE A 37 7.69 0.21 1.37
C ILE A 37 6.83 1.45 1.55
N LEU A 38 5.70 1.36 2.24
CA LEU A 38 4.77 2.47 2.41
C LEU A 38 5.38 3.68 3.13
N SER A 39 6.19 3.45 4.16
CA SER A 39 6.83 4.49 4.97
C SER A 39 8.18 4.97 4.39
N GLY A 40 8.57 4.52 3.19
CA GLY A 40 9.84 4.88 2.57
C GLY A 40 11.09 4.30 3.24
N GLY A 41 10.94 3.39 4.20
CA GLY A 41 12.05 2.67 4.84
C GLY A 41 12.75 1.69 3.89
N ILE A 42 12.05 1.27 2.82
CA ILE A 42 12.61 0.51 1.71
C ILE A 42 12.61 1.35 0.43
N ARG A 43 13.79 1.53 -0.16
CA ARG A 43 14.00 2.30 -1.39
C ARG A 43 14.08 1.41 -2.62
N PRO A 44 13.55 1.84 -3.77
CA PRO A 44 13.75 1.15 -5.03
C PRO A 44 15.24 0.98 -5.39
N GLY A 45 15.58 -0.15 -5.99
CA GLY A 45 16.94 -0.48 -6.44
C GLY A 45 17.99 -0.71 -5.35
N GLN A 46 17.70 -0.42 -4.07
CA GLN A 46 18.68 -0.61 -2.99
C GLN A 46 18.98 -2.10 -2.75
N PHE A 47 20.17 -2.37 -2.21
CA PHE A 47 20.53 -3.70 -1.72
C PHE A 47 20.33 -3.76 -0.20
N ILE A 48 19.73 -4.86 0.27
CA ILE A 48 19.55 -5.16 1.68
C ILE A 48 19.89 -6.65 1.94
N SER A 49 20.65 -6.93 2.98
CA SER A 49 20.91 -8.30 3.42
C SER A 49 19.71 -8.88 4.16
N GLN A 50 19.62 -10.21 4.25
CA GLN A 50 18.55 -10.86 5.02
C GLN A 50 18.58 -10.47 6.51
N ARG A 51 19.77 -10.17 7.06
CA ARG A 51 19.93 -9.75 8.46
C ARG A 51 19.46 -8.31 8.68
N GLU A 52 19.81 -7.41 7.77
CA GLU A 52 19.29 -6.03 7.82
C GLU A 52 17.77 -6.02 7.64
N LEU A 53 17.22 -6.84 6.74
CA LEU A 53 15.78 -6.94 6.57
C LEU A 53 15.11 -7.53 7.82
N SER A 54 15.72 -8.54 8.46
CA SER A 54 15.25 -9.09 9.74
C SER A 54 15.22 -8.03 10.84
N ALA A 55 16.24 -7.18 10.95
CA ALA A 55 16.27 -6.08 11.90
C ALA A 55 15.24 -4.98 11.57
N LEU A 56 15.12 -4.62 10.29
CA LEU A 56 14.19 -3.58 9.82
C LEU A 56 12.72 -3.97 10.05
N LEU A 57 12.42 -5.26 9.94
CA LEU A 57 11.07 -5.78 10.13
C LEU A 57 10.76 -6.20 11.58
N ASP A 58 11.77 -6.21 12.46
CA ASP A 58 11.69 -6.81 13.80
C ASP A 58 11.15 -8.26 13.75
N MET A 59 11.71 -9.07 12.85
CA MET A 59 11.24 -10.44 12.61
C MET A 59 12.39 -11.46 12.63
N PRO A 60 12.16 -12.70 13.08
CA PRO A 60 13.17 -13.74 13.03
C PRO A 60 13.70 -13.98 11.61
N LEU A 61 15.00 -14.24 11.49
CA LEU A 61 15.65 -14.48 10.19
C LEU A 61 15.02 -15.63 9.40
N GLY A 62 14.51 -16.66 10.10
CA GLY A 62 13.77 -17.76 9.47
C GLY A 62 12.50 -17.30 8.76
N ALA A 63 11.69 -16.46 9.42
CA ALA A 63 10.47 -15.91 8.84
C ALA A 63 10.76 -15.02 7.62
N VAL A 64 11.83 -14.21 7.68
CA VAL A 64 12.29 -13.41 6.53
C VAL A 64 12.70 -14.31 5.37
N ARG A 65 13.45 -15.39 5.62
CA ARG A 65 13.87 -16.34 4.59
C ARG A 65 12.70 -17.00 3.88
N GLU A 66 11.68 -17.38 4.64
CA GLU A 66 10.47 -17.99 4.09
C GLU A 66 9.62 -17.03 3.25
N MET A 67 9.75 -15.71 3.50
CA MET A 67 9.05 -14.68 2.74
C MET A 67 9.73 -14.35 1.40
N ILE A 68 11.06 -14.52 1.28
CA ILE A 68 11.83 -14.15 0.08
C ILE A 68 11.25 -14.73 -1.21
N PRO A 69 10.92 -16.03 -1.33
CA PRO A 69 10.36 -16.59 -2.56
C PRO A 69 9.05 -15.91 -2.97
N ARG A 70 8.21 -15.51 -2.01
CA ARG A 70 6.96 -14.78 -2.27
C ARG A 70 7.24 -13.38 -2.81
N LEU A 71 8.22 -12.66 -2.25
CA LEU A 71 8.61 -11.33 -2.72
C LEU A 71 9.27 -11.38 -4.10
N GLU A 72 10.05 -12.41 -4.39
CA GLU A 72 10.63 -12.64 -5.72
C GLU A 72 9.56 -12.98 -6.76
N ALA A 73 8.61 -13.86 -6.43
CA ALA A 73 7.46 -14.16 -7.29
C ALA A 73 6.60 -12.91 -7.55
N ALA A 74 6.47 -12.04 -6.55
CA ALA A 74 5.84 -10.73 -6.68
C ALA A 74 6.71 -9.70 -7.43
N GLY A 75 7.95 -10.03 -7.78
CA GLY A 75 8.89 -9.10 -8.44
C GLY A 75 9.23 -7.87 -7.61
N LEU A 76 9.04 -7.92 -6.28
CA LEU A 76 9.35 -6.83 -5.36
C LEU A 76 10.81 -6.83 -4.95
N ILE A 77 11.46 -8.00 -5.02
CA ILE A 77 12.90 -8.17 -4.79
C ILE A 77 13.50 -9.14 -5.81
N LYS A 78 14.83 -9.15 -5.89
CA LYS A 78 15.63 -10.15 -6.59
C LYS A 78 16.83 -10.55 -5.73
N THR A 79 17.03 -11.84 -5.53
CA THR A 79 18.24 -12.33 -4.86
C THR A 79 19.42 -12.24 -5.82
N VAL A 80 20.49 -11.56 -5.39
CA VAL A 80 21.72 -11.41 -6.17
C VAL A 80 22.87 -12.10 -5.42
N PRO A 81 23.51 -13.12 -6.02
CA PRO A 81 24.60 -13.84 -5.38
C PRO A 81 25.68 -12.90 -4.84
N GLN A 82 26.11 -13.15 -3.60
CA GLN A 82 27.14 -12.37 -2.87
C GLN A 82 26.81 -10.88 -2.62
N ARG A 83 25.66 -10.37 -3.08
CA ARG A 83 25.26 -8.96 -2.90
C ARG A 83 24.03 -8.77 -2.00
N GLY A 84 23.20 -9.79 -1.84
CA GLY A 84 22.00 -9.74 -0.99
C GLY A 84 20.71 -9.65 -1.80
N LEU A 85 19.69 -9.00 -1.23
CA LEU A 85 18.39 -8.81 -1.85
C LEU A 85 18.35 -7.42 -2.50
N GLN A 86 18.13 -7.36 -3.80
CA GLN A 86 17.90 -6.11 -4.51
C GLN A 86 16.40 -5.81 -4.52
N ILE A 87 15.99 -4.65 -4.02
CA ILE A 87 14.62 -4.17 -4.17
C ILE A 87 14.35 -3.85 -5.64
N ALA A 88 13.12 -4.08 -6.10
CA ALA A 88 12.72 -3.78 -7.48
C ALA A 88 13.26 -2.41 -7.92
N HIS A 89 13.98 -2.41 -9.04
CA HIS A 89 14.46 -1.20 -9.69
C HIS A 89 13.36 -0.67 -10.60
N ILE A 90 13.15 0.64 -10.62
CA ILE A 90 12.13 1.25 -11.47
C ILE A 90 12.72 1.57 -12.84
N ASP A 91 12.26 0.85 -13.85
CA ASP A 91 12.49 1.15 -15.25
C ASP A 91 11.18 1.54 -15.95
N LEU A 92 11.28 2.09 -17.17
CA LEU A 92 10.12 2.51 -17.96
C LEU A 92 9.14 1.36 -18.23
N LYS A 93 9.67 0.14 -18.37
CA LYS A 93 8.86 -1.05 -18.61
C LYS A 93 8.00 -1.40 -17.40
N LEU A 94 8.57 -1.33 -16.19
CA LEU A 94 7.84 -1.53 -14.94
C LEU A 94 6.76 -0.48 -14.75
N ILE A 95 7.05 0.80 -15.03
CA ILE A 95 6.05 1.87 -14.97
C ILE A 95 4.89 1.57 -15.92
N HIS A 96 5.18 1.27 -17.18
CA HIS A 96 4.15 0.94 -18.17
C HIS A 96 3.28 -0.24 -17.72
N ASN A 97 3.93 -1.35 -17.35
CA ASN A 97 3.23 -2.57 -16.96
C ASN A 97 2.36 -2.37 -15.71
N ALA A 98 2.89 -1.71 -14.68
CA ALA A 98 2.17 -1.50 -13.42
C ALA A 98 0.94 -0.60 -13.61
N PHE A 99 1.07 0.49 -14.38
CA PHE A 99 -0.06 1.38 -14.67
C PHE A 99 -1.08 0.76 -15.63
N GLN A 100 -0.67 -0.10 -16.56
CA GLN A 100 -1.59 -0.83 -17.42
C GLN A 100 -2.47 -1.81 -16.62
N VAL A 101 -1.86 -2.61 -15.74
CA VAL A 101 -2.59 -3.50 -14.82
C VAL A 101 -3.52 -2.70 -13.92
N ARG A 102 -3.03 -1.58 -13.38
CA ARG A 102 -3.83 -0.66 -12.55
C ARG A 102 -5.08 -0.18 -13.29
N SER A 103 -4.92 0.33 -14.51
CA SER A 103 -6.04 0.84 -15.32
C SER A 103 -7.07 -0.25 -15.63
N MET A 104 -6.63 -1.45 -16.02
CA MET A 104 -7.55 -2.56 -16.32
C MET A 104 -8.39 -2.96 -15.09
N ILE A 105 -7.76 -3.09 -13.93
CA ILE A 105 -8.45 -3.54 -12.71
C ILE A 105 -9.35 -2.43 -12.16
N GLU A 106 -8.82 -1.22 -12.01
CA GLU A 106 -9.60 -0.14 -11.38
C GLU A 106 -10.74 0.34 -12.28
N ARG A 107 -10.63 0.20 -13.61
CA ARG A 107 -11.74 0.46 -14.52
C ARG A 107 -12.94 -0.46 -14.25
N GLU A 108 -12.70 -1.77 -14.14
CA GLU A 108 -13.77 -2.70 -13.77
C GLU A 108 -14.28 -2.43 -12.34
N ALA A 109 -13.36 -2.09 -11.43
CA ALA A 109 -13.70 -1.74 -10.06
C ALA A 109 -14.66 -0.56 -9.99
N VAL A 110 -14.40 0.54 -10.70
CA VAL A 110 -15.28 1.72 -10.65
C VAL A 110 -16.63 1.46 -11.31
N LEU A 111 -16.67 0.72 -12.43
CA LEU A 111 -17.92 0.33 -13.08
C LEU A 111 -18.81 -0.48 -12.13
N ASN A 112 -18.22 -1.35 -11.31
CA ASN A 112 -18.93 -2.09 -10.28
C ASN A 112 -19.31 -1.21 -9.07
N PHE A 113 -18.39 -0.36 -8.61
CA PHE A 113 -18.56 0.52 -7.45
C PHE A 113 -19.71 1.52 -7.63
N VAL A 114 -19.96 1.97 -8.87
CA VAL A 114 -21.13 2.79 -9.25
C VAL A 114 -22.44 2.17 -8.80
N HIS A 115 -22.54 0.84 -8.73
CA HIS A 115 -23.77 0.13 -8.35
C HIS A 115 -23.76 -0.37 -6.91
N MET A 116 -22.59 -0.67 -6.35
CA MET A 116 -22.47 -1.29 -5.03
C MET A 116 -22.33 -0.30 -3.88
N ALA A 117 -21.66 0.84 -4.09
CA ALA A 117 -21.43 1.82 -3.03
C ALA A 117 -22.75 2.47 -2.61
N SER A 118 -23.01 2.58 -1.30
CA SER A 118 -24.19 3.29 -0.80
C SER A 118 -24.03 4.81 -0.97
N ASP A 119 -25.13 5.56 -0.98
CA ASP A 119 -25.07 7.02 -1.07
C ASP A 119 -24.34 7.64 0.14
N ASP A 120 -24.48 7.02 1.33
CA ASP A 120 -23.78 7.42 2.55
C ASP A 120 -22.28 7.15 2.47
N GLU A 121 -21.88 6.02 1.89
CA GLU A 121 -20.47 5.70 1.65
C GLU A 121 -19.83 6.71 0.68
N LEU A 122 -20.49 6.99 -0.45
CA LEU A 122 -19.99 7.98 -1.41
C LEU A 122 -19.92 9.38 -0.81
N LYS A 123 -20.87 9.74 0.06
CA LYS A 123 -20.85 11.00 0.81
C LYS A 123 -19.69 11.08 1.79
N ALA A 124 -19.40 9.99 2.50
CA ALA A 124 -18.26 9.94 3.42
C ALA A 124 -16.93 10.06 2.67
N ILE A 125 -16.77 9.33 1.56
CA ILE A 125 -15.58 9.41 0.69
C ILE A 125 -15.39 10.83 0.18
N GLU A 126 -16.44 11.46 -0.35
CA GLU A 126 -16.41 12.84 -0.84
C GLU A 126 -15.98 13.82 0.25
N ALA A 127 -16.57 13.72 1.44
CA ALA A 127 -16.27 14.59 2.57
C ALA A 127 -14.78 14.48 3.00
N SER A 128 -14.22 13.27 3.03
CA SER A 128 -12.80 13.08 3.34
C SER A 128 -11.88 13.74 2.31
N HIS A 129 -12.24 13.72 1.02
CA HIS A 129 -11.45 14.39 -0.02
C HIS A 129 -11.55 15.91 0.07
N GLN A 130 -12.74 16.43 0.37
CA GLN A 130 -12.95 17.86 0.59
C GLN A 130 -12.17 18.38 1.82
N GLU A 131 -12.07 17.58 2.89
CA GLU A 131 -11.28 17.93 4.08
C GLU A 131 -9.78 18.07 3.75
N ILE A 132 -9.22 17.13 2.98
CA ILE A 132 -7.82 17.21 2.53
C ILE A 132 -7.59 18.47 1.68
N LEU A 133 -8.51 18.80 0.77
CA LEU A 133 -8.42 20.02 -0.04
C LEU A 133 -8.52 21.30 0.80
N SER A 134 -9.41 21.32 1.81
CA SER A 134 -9.57 22.43 2.74
C SER A 134 -8.27 22.69 3.50
N ARG A 135 -7.67 21.63 4.06
CA ARG A 135 -6.38 21.69 4.76
C ARG A 135 -5.25 22.14 3.84
N ALA A 136 -5.20 21.65 2.61
CA ALA A 136 -4.17 22.02 1.63
C ALA A 136 -4.30 23.47 1.12
N SER A 137 -5.52 24.01 1.10
CA SER A 137 -5.80 25.37 0.61
C SER A 137 -5.78 26.43 1.71
N ALA A 138 -5.63 26.02 2.98
CA ALA A 138 -5.58 26.93 4.11
C ALA A 138 -4.37 27.88 4.01
N PRO A 139 -4.51 29.18 4.38
CA PRO A 139 -3.41 30.13 4.34
C PRO A 139 -2.23 29.61 5.16
N GLN A 140 -1.10 29.38 4.51
CA GLN A 140 0.13 28.98 5.19
C GLN A 140 0.92 30.22 5.57
N HIS A 141 1.52 30.19 6.77
CA HIS A 141 2.50 31.20 7.13
C HIS A 141 3.69 31.11 6.15
N PRO A 142 4.24 32.26 5.69
CA PRO A 142 5.41 32.25 4.83
C PRO A 142 6.54 31.41 5.45
N GLY A 143 7.01 30.39 4.73
CA GLY A 143 8.08 29.49 5.17
C GLY A 143 7.63 28.20 5.87
N VAL A 144 6.33 27.97 6.03
CA VAL A 144 5.78 26.69 6.50
C VAL A 144 5.40 25.85 5.27
N SER A 145 6.05 24.71 5.08
CA SER A 145 5.60 23.67 4.16
C SER A 145 4.29 23.07 4.69
N HIS A 146 3.50 22.43 3.82
CA HIS A 146 2.44 21.54 4.30
C HIS A 146 3.02 20.55 5.32
N ASP A 147 2.28 20.34 6.40
CA ASP A 147 2.63 19.39 7.45
C ASP A 147 2.78 17.98 6.84
N ASP A 148 3.82 17.25 7.21
CA ASP A 148 4.06 15.87 6.78
C ASP A 148 2.82 15.00 7.06
N ALA A 149 2.11 15.29 8.15
CA ALA A 149 0.84 14.64 8.49
C ALA A 149 -0.25 14.83 7.42
N LEU A 150 -0.34 15.99 6.76
CA LEU A 150 -1.30 16.22 5.68
C LEU A 150 -0.95 15.39 4.45
N LEU A 151 0.34 15.27 4.12
CA LEU A 151 0.78 14.48 2.98
C LEU A 151 0.53 12.99 3.22
N ASP A 152 0.79 12.51 4.44
CA ASP A 152 0.50 11.13 4.86
C ASP A 152 -1.01 10.84 4.82
N ASP A 153 -1.85 11.73 5.36
CA ASP A 153 -3.31 11.60 5.32
C ASP A 153 -3.83 11.57 3.88
N ALA A 154 -3.34 12.47 3.02
CA ALA A 154 -3.74 12.53 1.62
C ALA A 154 -3.30 11.27 0.85
N GLN A 155 -2.11 10.74 1.14
CA GLN A 155 -1.63 9.50 0.54
C GLN A 155 -2.45 8.28 1.01
N ALA A 156 -2.76 8.20 2.30
CA ALA A 156 -3.61 7.16 2.84
C ALA A 156 -5.01 7.20 2.22
N LEU A 157 -5.58 8.39 2.03
CA LEU A 157 -6.87 8.59 1.39
C LEU A 157 -6.83 8.22 -0.11
N ASP A 158 -5.79 8.63 -0.84
CA ASP A 158 -5.57 8.26 -2.25
C ASP A 158 -5.62 6.75 -2.42
N TRP A 159 -4.73 6.03 -1.71
CA TRP A 159 -4.66 4.59 -1.80
C TRP A 159 -5.93 3.90 -1.29
N GLY A 160 -6.50 4.39 -0.18
CA GLY A 160 -7.69 3.83 0.43
C GLY A 160 -8.89 3.83 -0.51
N LEU A 161 -9.07 4.88 -1.31
CA LEU A 161 -10.15 4.95 -2.30
C LEU A 161 -10.01 3.86 -3.38
N HIS A 162 -8.83 3.74 -4.00
CA HIS A 162 -8.61 2.74 -5.05
C HIS A 162 -8.74 1.31 -4.51
N ASP A 163 -8.12 1.05 -3.35
CA ASP A 163 -8.21 -0.20 -2.62
C ASP A 163 -9.67 -0.56 -2.31
N ARG A 164 -10.46 0.42 -1.84
CA ARG A 164 -11.87 0.24 -1.51
C ARG A 164 -12.73 -0.10 -2.72
N MET A 165 -12.52 0.57 -3.86
CA MET A 165 -13.23 0.25 -5.11
C MET A 165 -12.93 -1.18 -5.55
N VAL A 166 -11.67 -1.60 -5.45
CA VAL A 166 -11.27 -2.95 -5.86
C VAL A 166 -11.89 -4.01 -4.96
N ASP A 167 -11.80 -3.85 -3.65
CA ASP A 167 -12.33 -4.81 -2.69
C ASP A 167 -13.87 -4.90 -2.73
N ALA A 168 -14.56 -3.82 -3.12
CA ALA A 168 -16.01 -3.82 -3.26
C ALA A 168 -16.52 -4.81 -4.31
N MET A 169 -15.70 -5.21 -5.29
CA MET A 169 -16.07 -6.25 -6.26
C MET A 169 -16.27 -7.63 -5.63
N GLY A 170 -15.75 -7.87 -4.41
CA GLY A 170 -15.86 -9.16 -3.73
C GLY A 170 -15.11 -10.29 -4.44
N ASN A 171 -14.07 -9.95 -5.21
CA ASN A 171 -13.23 -10.93 -5.94
C ASN A 171 -11.83 -10.96 -5.33
N ASP A 172 -11.63 -11.89 -4.39
CA ASP A 172 -10.37 -12.02 -3.64
C ASP A 172 -9.15 -12.23 -4.55
N ILE A 173 -9.31 -12.96 -5.67
CA ILE A 173 -8.23 -13.18 -6.64
C ILE A 173 -7.80 -11.85 -7.26
N LEU A 174 -8.77 -11.01 -7.63
CA LEU A 174 -8.52 -9.71 -8.22
C LEU A 174 -7.91 -8.73 -7.21
N SER A 175 -8.43 -8.72 -5.98
CA SER A 175 -7.85 -7.97 -4.87
C SER A 175 -6.40 -8.37 -4.64
N ASP A 176 -6.06 -9.65 -4.55
CA ASP A 176 -4.68 -10.12 -4.34
C ASP A 176 -3.72 -9.67 -5.46
N ILE A 177 -4.14 -9.81 -6.73
CA ILE A 177 -3.37 -9.33 -7.88
C ILE A 177 -3.15 -7.82 -7.79
N TYR A 178 -4.21 -7.07 -7.45
CA TYR A 178 -4.18 -5.63 -7.33
C TYR A 178 -3.26 -5.17 -6.20
N ARG A 179 -3.32 -5.80 -5.01
CA ARG A 179 -2.46 -5.48 -3.86
C ARG A 179 -0.99 -5.67 -4.16
N VAL A 180 -0.62 -6.70 -4.92
CA VAL A 180 0.77 -6.88 -5.38
C VAL A 180 1.16 -5.77 -6.37
N ASN A 181 0.27 -5.43 -7.30
CA ASN A 181 0.55 -4.37 -8.27
C ASN A 181 0.64 -2.98 -7.62
N SER A 182 -0.21 -2.67 -6.63
CA SER A 182 -0.22 -1.39 -5.95
C SER A 182 1.08 -1.14 -5.18
N LEU A 183 1.73 -2.18 -4.66
CA LEU A 183 3.08 -2.07 -4.10
C LEU A 183 4.12 -1.64 -5.14
N ARG A 184 4.03 -2.11 -6.39
CA ARG A 184 4.91 -1.65 -7.48
C ARG A 184 4.65 -0.19 -7.81
N VAL A 185 3.38 0.21 -7.90
CA VAL A 185 3.00 1.62 -8.12
C VAL A 185 3.49 2.52 -6.98
N ARG A 186 3.44 2.04 -5.73
CA ARG A 186 3.98 2.75 -4.56
C ARG A 186 5.50 2.91 -4.64
N LEU A 187 6.25 1.86 -4.99
CA LEU A 187 7.70 1.94 -5.24
C LEU A 187 8.03 2.95 -6.35
N ILE A 188 7.27 2.93 -7.45
CA ILE A 188 7.40 3.91 -8.54
C ILE A 188 7.19 5.34 -8.03
N LYS A 189 6.12 5.58 -7.26
CA LYS A 189 5.83 6.92 -6.71
C LYS A 189 6.94 7.37 -5.75
N LEU A 190 7.50 6.48 -4.92
CA LEU A 190 8.61 6.82 -4.03
C LEU A 190 9.87 7.30 -4.77
N GLU A 191 10.19 6.71 -5.94
CA GLU A 191 11.40 7.10 -6.69
C GLU A 191 11.20 8.35 -7.56
N HIS A 192 9.99 8.61 -8.04
CA HIS A 192 9.74 9.65 -9.06
C HIS A 192 8.80 10.76 -8.61
N SER A 193 8.08 10.57 -7.52
CA SER A 193 6.99 11.46 -7.13
C SER A 193 6.83 11.55 -5.62
N VAL A 194 7.71 12.31 -4.97
CA VAL A 194 7.34 12.91 -3.67
C VAL A 194 6.04 13.68 -3.88
N ILE A 195 5.04 13.44 -3.03
CA ILE A 195 3.79 14.20 -3.07
C ILE A 195 4.15 15.61 -2.65
N THR A 196 4.20 16.52 -3.63
CA THR A 196 4.30 17.95 -3.36
C THR A 196 2.90 18.51 -3.20
N PRO A 197 2.73 19.62 -2.46
CA PRO A 197 1.45 20.35 -2.42
C PRO A 197 0.89 20.64 -3.83
N ALA A 198 1.78 20.94 -4.79
CA ALA A 198 1.44 21.16 -6.19
C ALA A 198 0.84 19.94 -6.91
N ARG A 199 1.05 18.72 -6.39
CA ARG A 199 0.50 17.46 -6.93
C ARG A 199 -0.72 16.96 -6.15
N LEU A 200 -0.79 17.27 -4.85
CA LEU A 200 -1.89 16.85 -3.98
C LEU A 200 -3.22 17.45 -4.43
N ILE A 201 -3.29 18.77 -4.61
CA ILE A 201 -4.55 19.45 -4.97
C ILE A 201 -5.13 18.91 -6.29
N PRO A 202 -4.35 18.82 -7.40
CA PRO A 202 -4.87 18.23 -8.64
C PRO A 202 -5.35 16.78 -8.48
N ALA A 203 -4.63 15.94 -7.74
CA ALA A 203 -5.03 14.54 -7.54
C ALA A 203 -6.37 14.43 -6.78
N MET A 204 -6.57 15.21 -5.73
CA MET A 204 -7.83 15.23 -4.98
C MET A 204 -8.99 15.79 -5.82
N GLN A 205 -8.74 16.77 -6.69
CA GLN A 205 -9.73 17.28 -7.63
C GLN A 205 -10.11 16.25 -8.72
N GLU A 206 -9.13 15.51 -9.24
CA GLU A 206 -9.36 14.36 -10.14
C GLU A 206 -10.27 13.33 -9.45
N HIS A 207 -10.03 13.03 -8.16
CA HIS A 207 -10.87 12.11 -7.38
C HIS A 207 -12.30 12.61 -7.22
N LEU A 208 -12.48 13.85 -6.78
CA LEU A 208 -13.81 14.44 -6.60
C LEU A 208 -14.62 14.44 -7.90
N SER A 209 -13.95 14.55 -9.05
CA SER A 209 -14.61 14.50 -10.35
C SER A 209 -15.27 13.14 -10.60
N PHE A 210 -14.54 12.03 -10.43
CA PHE A 210 -15.16 10.71 -10.62
C PHE A 210 -16.07 10.29 -9.45
N ILE A 211 -15.85 10.80 -8.22
CA ILE A 211 -16.79 10.65 -7.11
C ILE A 211 -18.13 11.32 -7.42
N ALA A 212 -18.13 12.50 -8.04
CA ALA A 212 -19.36 13.17 -8.45
C ALA A 212 -20.14 12.36 -9.51
N ALA A 213 -19.44 11.71 -10.44
CA ALA A 213 -20.05 10.79 -11.40
C ALA A 213 -20.60 9.52 -10.72
N LEU A 214 -19.87 8.96 -9.73
CA LEU A 214 -20.33 7.84 -8.90
C LEU A 214 -21.64 8.17 -8.17
N ARG A 215 -21.73 9.36 -7.55
CA ARG A 215 -22.94 9.83 -6.86
C ARG A 215 -24.14 9.98 -7.78
N GLN A 216 -23.90 10.40 -9.01
CA GLN A 216 -24.93 10.52 -10.05
C GLN A 216 -25.22 9.20 -10.76
N ARG A 217 -24.53 8.11 -10.35
CA ARG A 217 -24.64 6.77 -10.94
C ARG A 217 -24.32 6.74 -12.45
N GLN A 218 -23.42 7.62 -12.89
CA GLN A 218 -23.00 7.76 -14.29
C GLN A 218 -21.80 6.84 -14.58
N SER A 219 -22.07 5.57 -14.87
CA SER A 219 -21.04 4.54 -14.96
C SER A 219 -19.94 4.83 -15.99
N ASP A 220 -20.33 5.16 -17.24
CA ASP A 220 -19.37 5.46 -18.31
C ASP A 220 -18.51 6.68 -18.01
N GLU A 221 -19.11 7.71 -17.41
CA GLU A 221 -18.41 8.95 -17.05
C GLU A 221 -17.44 8.75 -15.90
N ALA A 222 -17.84 8.00 -14.86
CA ALA A 222 -16.96 7.63 -13.75
C ALA A 222 -15.74 6.85 -14.27
N ALA A 223 -15.95 5.92 -15.19
CA ALA A 223 -14.87 5.13 -15.77
C ALA A 223 -13.94 5.98 -16.66
N ARG A 224 -14.49 6.90 -17.46
CA ARG A 224 -13.70 7.85 -18.27
C ARG A 224 -12.82 8.75 -17.40
N LEU A 225 -13.39 9.32 -16.33
CA LEU A 225 -12.68 10.21 -15.41
C LEU A 225 -11.60 9.46 -14.62
N LEU A 226 -11.85 8.22 -14.23
CA LEU A 226 -10.83 7.38 -13.59
C LEU A 226 -9.67 7.06 -14.55
N ASP A 227 -9.95 6.73 -15.81
CA ASP A 227 -8.91 6.47 -16.80
C ASP A 227 -8.03 7.72 -17.05
N GLU A 228 -8.62 8.91 -16.97
CA GLU A 228 -7.89 10.18 -17.03
C GLU A 228 -7.02 10.40 -15.80
N HIS A 229 -7.55 10.15 -14.60
CA HIS A 229 -6.77 10.21 -13.35
C HIS A 229 -5.55 9.27 -13.39
N ILE A 230 -5.73 8.00 -13.78
CA ILE A 230 -4.63 7.03 -13.84
C ILE A 230 -3.59 7.44 -14.88
N ARG A 231 -4.03 7.96 -16.04
CA ARG A 231 -3.15 8.49 -17.09
C ARG A 231 -2.36 9.71 -16.59
N SER A 232 -3.02 10.62 -15.88
CA SER A 232 -2.42 11.81 -15.27
C SER A 232 -1.35 11.41 -14.25
N ALA A 233 -1.68 10.47 -13.35
CA ALA A 233 -0.74 9.90 -12.38
C ALA A 233 0.48 9.24 -13.04
N ARG A 234 0.28 8.48 -14.13
CA ARG A 234 1.39 7.90 -14.91
C ARG A 234 2.27 8.99 -15.53
N ASN A 235 1.66 9.99 -16.14
CA ASN A 235 2.40 11.07 -16.80
C ASN A 235 3.24 11.85 -15.78
N ARG A 236 2.71 12.13 -14.58
CA ARG A 236 3.45 12.77 -13.48
C ARG A 236 4.74 12.03 -13.12
N VAL A 237 4.72 10.71 -13.10
CA VAL A 237 5.92 9.87 -12.89
C VAL A 237 6.87 9.95 -14.08
N MET A 238 6.34 9.86 -15.30
CA MET A 238 7.16 9.81 -16.53
C MET A 238 7.87 11.13 -16.85
N THR A 239 7.31 12.27 -16.43
CA THR A 239 7.87 13.60 -16.70
C THR A 239 8.63 14.19 -15.52
N ALA A 240 8.75 13.48 -14.39
CA ALA A 240 9.51 13.94 -13.24
C ALA A 240 11.02 13.88 -13.54
N PRO A 241 11.79 14.97 -13.32
CA PRO A 241 13.25 14.94 -13.46
C PRO A 241 13.87 13.94 -12.48
N LEU A 242 14.65 12.97 -12.99
CA LEU A 242 15.30 11.92 -12.18
C LEU A 242 16.26 12.48 -11.10
N GLU A 243 16.76 13.70 -11.27
CA GLU A 243 17.75 14.33 -10.37
C GLU A 243 17.14 14.98 -9.12
N GLN A 244 15.87 15.40 -9.15
CA GLN A 244 15.25 16.14 -8.02
C GLN A 244 14.88 15.25 -6.82
N VAL A 245 14.50 13.99 -7.05
CA VAL A 245 14.02 13.10 -5.98
C VAL A 245 15.15 12.59 -5.09
N ARG A 246 16.40 12.56 -5.58
CA ARG A 246 17.57 12.08 -4.81
C ARG A 246 18.18 13.15 -3.89
N SER A 247 18.05 14.44 -4.20
CA SER A 247 18.69 15.52 -3.43
C SER A 247 17.88 15.99 -2.23
N GLU A 248 16.55 15.84 -2.26
CA GLU A 248 15.65 16.39 -1.23
C GLU A 248 15.48 15.47 0.00
N TRP A 249 15.96 14.22 -0.06
CA TRP A 249 15.85 13.22 1.01
C TRP A 249 17.23 12.75 1.54
N THR A 250 18.21 13.64 1.63
CA THR A 250 19.46 13.34 2.34
C THR A 250 19.20 13.20 3.85
N ALA A 251 19.02 11.94 4.25
CA ALA A 251 18.95 11.35 5.58
C ALA A 251 19.24 12.22 6.82
N SER A 252 18.36 12.12 7.82
CA SER A 252 18.78 12.14 9.23
C SER A 252 19.80 11.01 9.47
N PRO A 253 20.91 11.26 10.18
CA PRO A 253 22.01 10.31 10.28
C PRO A 253 21.58 9.03 11.02
N THR A 254 21.91 7.88 10.44
CA THR A 254 21.80 6.57 11.06
C THR A 254 22.48 6.59 12.44
N PRO A 255 21.86 6.10 13.53
CA PRO A 255 22.52 6.04 14.83
C PRO A 255 23.73 5.12 14.73
N THR A 256 24.91 5.70 14.91
CA THR A 256 26.21 5.03 14.87
C THR A 256 26.19 3.89 15.88
N SER A 257 26.33 2.65 15.41
CA SER A 257 26.51 1.48 16.26
C SER A 257 27.73 1.68 17.16
N ARG A 258 27.52 1.90 18.46
CA ARG A 258 28.59 1.84 19.46
C ARG A 258 29.20 0.44 19.39
N LYS A 259 30.47 0.36 19.01
CA LYS A 259 31.30 -0.82 19.24
C LYS A 259 31.34 -1.07 20.74
N ILE A 260 30.70 -2.14 21.19
CA ILE A 260 30.91 -2.69 22.52
C ILE A 260 32.31 -3.33 22.47
N LYS A 261 33.23 -2.79 23.26
CA LYS A 261 34.49 -3.45 23.62
C LYS A 261 34.22 -4.47 24.71
#